data_AF-A0A832U4W4-F1
#
_entry.id   AF-A0A832U4W4-F1
#
_cell.length_a   1.000
_cell.length_b   1.000
_cell.length_c   1.000
_cell.angle_alpha   90.00
_cell.angle_beta   90.00
_cell.angle_gamma   90.00
#
_symmetry.space_group_name_H-M   'P 1'
#
loop_
_entity.id
_entity.type
_entity.pdbx_description
1 polymer ?
#
loop_
_entity_poly.entity_id
_entity_poly.type
_entity_poly.pdbx_seq_one_letter_code
_entity_poly.pdbx_strand_id
1 'polypeptide(L)'
;MGEKITIRKSDDDYLIVEDDLSSLSIIRKLIIKNEMEELARNIFEKNKKENSITFFINKQAAYNNMFHMIDENMSPLGDIEITIESNDSEEVIEWITS
;
A
#
# COMPACT_ATOMS: atom_id res chain seq x y z
N MET A 1 3.96 -24.83 1.34
CA MET A 1 3.05 -24.74 0.19
C MET A 1 3.20 -23.31 -0.28
N GLY A 2 3.89 -23.06 -1.40
CA GLY A 2 4.15 -21.68 -1.83
C GLY A 2 2.88 -21.10 -2.45
N GLU A 3 2.33 -20.05 -1.84
CA GLU A 3 1.15 -19.37 -2.35
C GLU A 3 1.47 -18.69 -3.69
N LYS A 4 0.47 -18.70 -4.57
CA LYS A 4 0.64 -18.41 -5.98
C LYS A 4 0.38 -16.92 -6.22
N ILE A 5 1.40 -16.10 -6.01
CA ILE A 5 1.36 -14.69 -6.38
C ILE A 5 1.10 -14.60 -7.90
N THR A 6 -0.09 -14.15 -8.28
CA THR A 6 -0.44 -13.93 -9.69
C THR A 6 -0.05 -12.51 -10.07
N ILE A 7 1.12 -12.34 -10.68
CA ILE A 7 1.56 -11.05 -11.23
C ILE A 7 1.03 -10.93 -12.66
N ARG A 8 0.15 -9.96 -12.90
CA ARG A 8 -0.25 -9.57 -14.26
C ARG A 8 0.26 -8.17 -14.56
N LYS A 9 0.99 -8.04 -15.67
CA LYS A 9 1.30 -6.73 -16.26
C LYS A 9 0.12 -6.34 -17.13
N SER A 10 -0.51 -5.20 -16.83
CA SER A 10 -1.46 -4.57 -17.76
C SER A 10 -0.72 -3.72 -18.79
N ASP A 11 -1.35 -3.42 -19.92
CA ASP A 11 -0.82 -2.51 -20.93
C ASP A 11 -0.64 -1.06 -20.38
N ASP A 12 -1.30 -0.75 -19.25
CA ASP A 12 -1.34 0.57 -18.59
C ASP A 12 -0.36 0.71 -17.39
N ASP A 13 0.80 0.04 -17.39
CA ASP A 13 1.84 0.16 -16.33
C ASP A 13 1.46 -0.28 -14.89
N TYR A 14 0.33 -0.99 -14.72
CA TYR A 14 -0.07 -1.55 -13.42
C TYR A 14 0.44 -2.98 -13.20
N LEU A 15 0.71 -3.30 -11.93
CA LEU A 15 0.99 -4.64 -11.42
C LEU A 15 -0.15 -5.07 -10.51
N ILE A 16 -0.90 -6.09 -10.92
CA ILE A 16 -1.97 -6.68 -10.10
C ILE A 16 -1.39 -7.88 -9.36
N VAL A 17 -1.63 -7.93 -8.05
CA VAL A 17 -1.31 -9.06 -7.17
C VAL A 17 -2.59 -9.46 -6.45
N GLU A 18 -2.98 -10.71 -6.61
CA GLU A 18 -4.09 -11.32 -5.88
C GLU A 18 -3.50 -12.36 -4.93
N ASP A 19 -3.61 -12.11 -3.64
CA ASP A 19 -3.05 -12.93 -2.56
C ASP A 19 -3.74 -12.56 -1.23
N ASP A 20 -3.34 -13.22 -0.14
CA ASP A 20 -3.75 -12.83 1.21
C ASP A 20 -2.98 -11.61 1.76
N LEU A 21 -3.23 -11.26 3.03
CA LEU A 21 -2.59 -10.14 3.73
C LEU A 21 -1.05 -10.25 3.75
N SER A 22 -0.47 -11.45 3.60
CA SER A 22 0.98 -11.65 3.61
C SER A 22 1.71 -10.92 2.48
N SER A 23 1.04 -10.66 1.36
CA SER A 23 1.54 -9.84 0.25
C SER A 23 1.89 -8.41 0.69
N LEU A 24 1.21 -7.89 1.72
CA LEU A 24 1.44 -6.57 2.30
C LEU A 24 2.51 -6.56 3.41
N SER A 25 3.14 -7.71 3.69
CA SER A 25 4.10 -7.85 4.79
C SER A 25 5.32 -6.94 4.67
N ILE A 26 5.75 -6.59 3.45
CA ILE A 26 6.85 -5.65 3.23
C ILE A 26 6.42 -4.23 3.66
N ILE A 27 5.22 -3.80 3.28
CA ILE A 27 4.68 -2.48 3.63
C ILE A 27 4.51 -2.40 5.15
N ARG A 28 3.91 -3.41 5.77
CA ARG A 28 3.78 -3.51 7.24
C ARG A 28 5.13 -3.40 7.94
N LYS A 29 6.14 -4.15 7.50
CA LYS A 29 7.51 -4.08 8.06
C LYS A 29 8.10 -2.68 7.95
N LEU A 30 7.87 -1.98 6.84
CA LEU A 30 8.36 -0.62 6.64
C LEU A 30 7.64 0.38 7.56
N ILE A 31 6.32 0.25 7.74
CA ILE A 31 5.55 1.11 8.66
C ILE A 31 6.09 0.95 10.09
N ILE A 32 6.19 -0.29 10.59
CA ILE A 32 6.66 -0.57 11.95
C ILE A 32 8.12 -0.11 12.14
N LYS A 33 8.99 -0.40 11.17
CA LYS A 33 10.41 -0.03 11.25
C LYS A 33 10.62 1.49 11.32
N ASN A 34 9.73 2.27 10.74
CA ASN A 34 9.82 3.73 10.70
C ASN A 34 8.91 4.42 11.73
N GLU A 35 8.25 3.67 12.64
CA GLU A 35 7.34 4.20 13.67
C GLU A 35 6.21 5.06 13.07
N MET A 36 5.65 4.60 11.93
CA MET A 36 4.65 5.32 11.15
C MET A 36 3.22 4.77 11.32
N GLU A 37 2.95 3.94 12.33
CA GLU A 37 1.69 3.23 12.51
C GLU A 37 0.49 4.20 12.57
N GLU A 38 0.60 5.27 13.34
CA GLU A 38 -0.45 6.29 13.49
C GLU A 38 -0.66 7.07 12.18
N LEU A 39 0.42 7.46 11.50
CA LEU A 39 0.36 8.13 10.21
C LEU A 39 -0.29 7.24 9.15
N ALA A 40 0.14 5.99 9.05
CA ALA A 40 -0.40 5.02 8.10
C ALA A 40 -1.89 4.80 8.34
N ARG A 41 -2.31 4.61 9.61
CA ARG A 41 -3.73 4.48 9.97
C ARG A 41 -4.53 5.71 9.54
N ASN A 42 -4.04 6.91 9.82
CA ASN A 42 -4.72 8.15 9.42
C ASN A 42 -4.87 8.28 7.90
N ILE A 43 -3.83 7.93 7.13
CA ILE A 43 -3.87 7.93 5.67
C ILE A 43 -4.88 6.90 5.15
N PHE A 44 -4.86 5.68 5.68
CA PHE A 44 -5.77 4.62 5.24
C PHE A 44 -7.22 4.97 5.56
N GLU A 45 -7.53 5.44 6.77
CA GLU A 45 -8.88 5.85 7.15
C GLU A 45 -9.38 7.03 6.30
N LYS A 46 -8.51 8.01 6.00
CA LYS A 46 -8.87 9.15 5.12
C LYS A 46 -9.23 8.69 3.71
N ASN A 47 -8.53 7.69 3.18
CA ASN A 47 -8.66 7.25 1.79
C ASN A 47 -9.45 5.95 1.61
N LYS A 48 -9.98 5.38 2.69
CA LYS A 48 -10.82 4.18 2.67
C LYS A 48 -12.12 4.46 1.92
N LYS A 49 -12.45 3.57 1.00
CA LYS A 49 -13.78 3.43 0.38
C LYS A 49 -14.37 2.08 0.81
N GLU A 50 -15.61 1.81 0.41
CA GLU A 50 -16.36 0.61 0.82
C GLU A 50 -15.54 -0.69 0.73
N ASN A 51 -14.88 -0.94 -0.42
CA ASN A 51 -14.12 -2.18 -0.67
C ASN A 51 -12.68 -1.93 -1.12
N SER A 52 -12.15 -0.72 -0.89
CA SER A 52 -10.81 -0.38 -1.36
C SER A 52 -10.12 0.68 -0.53
N ILE A 53 -8.80 0.58 -0.42
CA ILE A 53 -7.95 1.61 0.19
C ILE A 53 -6.92 2.02 -0.86
N THR A 54 -6.84 3.32 -1.14
CA THR A 54 -5.83 3.86 -2.05
C THR A 54 -4.88 4.77 -1.28
N PHE A 55 -3.58 4.58 -1.47
CA PHE A 55 -2.56 5.46 -0.91
C PHE A 55 -1.37 5.54 -1.87
N PHE A 56 -0.45 6.45 -1.59
CA PHE A 56 0.68 6.72 -2.47
C PHE A 56 1.99 6.60 -1.71
N ILE A 57 3.01 6.09 -2.40
CA ILE A 57 4.40 6.11 -1.94
C ILE A 57 5.19 7.06 -2.83
N ASN A 58 5.94 7.97 -2.21
CA ASN A 58 6.75 8.90 -2.97
C ASN A 58 7.82 8.16 -3.80
N LYS A 59 7.74 8.29 -5.13
CA LYS A 59 8.60 7.55 -6.06
C LYS A 59 10.08 7.91 -5.91
N GLN A 60 10.38 9.18 -5.62
CA GLN A 60 11.76 9.64 -5.44
C GLN A 60 12.37 9.13 -4.13
N ALA A 61 11.58 9.12 -3.05
CA ALA A 61 11.98 8.52 -1.79
C ALA A 61 12.26 7.02 -1.96
N ALA A 62 11.35 6.30 -2.61
CA ALA A 62 11.51 4.86 -2.87
C ALA A 62 12.77 4.55 -3.69
N TYR A 63 13.10 5.36 -4.70
CA TYR A 63 14.34 5.24 -5.47
C TYR A 63 15.60 5.38 -4.60
N ASN A 64 15.53 6.19 -3.54
CA ASN A 64 16.60 6.37 -2.55
C ASN A 64 16.49 5.41 -1.35
N ASN A 65 15.72 4.32 -1.47
CA ASN A 65 15.44 3.35 -0.39
C ASN A 65 14.81 3.97 0.87
N MET A 66 14.08 5.07 0.73
CA MET A 66 13.31 5.70 1.80
C MET A 66 11.82 5.39 1.61
N PHE A 67 11.15 5.03 2.70
CA PHE A 67 9.71 4.81 2.70
C PHE A 67 9.02 6.11 3.12
N HIS A 68 8.19 6.65 2.22
CA HIS A 68 7.44 7.88 2.47
C HIS A 68 6.03 7.70 1.92
N MET A 69 5.08 7.55 2.84
CA MET A 69 3.64 7.48 2.54
C MET A 69 3.05 8.88 2.48
N ILE A 70 2.17 9.10 1.51
CA ILE A 70 1.42 10.33 1.33
C ILE A 70 -0.05 9.99 1.03
N ASP A 71 -0.95 10.87 1.44
CA ASP A 71 -2.39 10.71 1.30
C ASP A 71 -2.93 11.16 -0.06
N GLU A 72 -2.20 12.01 -0.78
CA GLU A 72 -2.57 12.55 -2.09
C GLU A 72 -1.37 12.50 -3.05
N ASN A 73 -1.64 12.38 -4.35
CA ASN A 73 -0.60 12.42 -5.37
C ASN A 73 -0.02 13.84 -5.43
N MET A 74 1.20 14.00 -4.91
CA MET A 74 1.85 15.29 -4.73
C MET A 74 3.02 15.50 -5.71
N SER A 75 3.42 14.45 -6.44
CA SER A 75 4.56 14.49 -7.36
C SER A 75 4.16 14.84 -8.80
N PRO A 76 4.78 15.85 -9.43
CA PRO A 76 4.56 16.18 -10.84
C PRO A 76 5.03 15.10 -11.83
N LEU A 77 5.84 14.13 -11.37
CA LEU A 77 6.27 12.95 -12.14
C LEU A 77 5.48 11.68 -11.76
N GLY A 78 4.48 11.81 -10.89
CA GLY A 78 3.70 10.72 -10.32
C GLY A 78 4.38 10.06 -9.13
N ASP A 79 3.55 9.67 -8.17
CA ASP A 79 3.91 8.78 -7.06
C ASP A 79 3.53 7.34 -7.40
N ILE A 80 4.00 6.37 -6.59
CA ILE A 80 3.58 4.98 -6.73
C ILE A 80 2.21 4.86 -6.08
N GLU A 81 1.16 4.78 -6.88
CA GLU A 81 -0.21 4.51 -6.41
C GLU A 81 -0.35 3.03 -6.03
N ILE A 82 -0.86 2.79 -4.82
CA ILE A 82 -1.20 1.45 -4.33
C ILE A 82 -2.68 1.46 -4.00
N THR A 83 -3.40 0.54 -4.63
CA THR A 83 -4.81 0.27 -4.32
C THR A 83 -4.93 -1.15 -3.82
N ILE A 84 -5.48 -1.30 -2.62
CA ILE A 84 -5.80 -2.59 -2.00
C ILE A 84 -7.31 -2.77 -2.12
N GLU A 85 -7.74 -3.82 -2.81
CA GLU A 85 -9.14 -4.23 -2.88
C GLU A 85 -9.38 -5.36 -1.87
N SER A 86 -10.36 -5.20 -0.99
CA SER A 86 -10.72 -6.19 0.04
C SER A 86 -12.19 -6.08 0.41
N ASN A 87 -12.80 -7.20 0.76
CA ASN A 87 -14.16 -7.24 1.31
C ASN A 87 -14.21 -6.74 2.77
N ASP A 88 -13.06 -6.74 3.45
CA ASP A 88 -12.90 -6.20 4.80
C ASP A 88 -11.68 -5.26 4.80
N SER A 89 -11.95 -3.97 4.58
CA SER A 89 -10.93 -2.93 4.60
C SER A 89 -10.48 -2.59 6.03
N GLU A 90 -11.31 -2.86 7.04
CA GLU A 90 -10.98 -2.63 8.44
C GLU A 90 -9.91 -3.62 8.92
N GLU A 91 -10.08 -4.91 8.61
CA GLU A 91 -9.11 -5.96 8.91
C GLU A 91 -7.75 -5.68 8.26
N VAL A 92 -7.75 -5.18 7.02
CA VAL A 92 -6.53 -4.78 6.31
C VAL A 92 -5.80 -3.66 7.07
N ILE A 93 -6.52 -2.60 7.47
CA ILE A 93 -5.92 -1.47 8.20
C ILE A 93 -5.36 -1.94 9.54
N GLU A 94 -6.13 -2.73 10.28
CA GLU A 94 -5.71 -3.26 11.57
C GLU A 94 -4.45 -4.11 11.42
N TRP A 95 -4.41 -5.02 10.45
CA TRP A 95 -3.26 -5.89 10.24
C TRP A 95 -2.00 -5.13 9.82
N ILE A 96 -2.11 -4.15 8.91
CA ILE A 96 -0.95 -3.39 8.41
C ILE A 96 -0.36 -2.47 9.50
N THR A 97 -1.19 -1.99 10.43
CA THR A 97 -0.79 -0.99 11.44
C THR A 97 -0.59 -1.54 12.85
N SER A 98 -0.76 -2.85 13.04
CA SER A 98 -0.43 -3.58 14.29
C SER A 98 0.94 -4.24 14.20
#